data_AF-A0A498L1I4-F1
#
_entry.id   AF-A0A498L1I4-F1
#
_cell.length_a   1.000
_cell.length_b   1.000
_cell.length_c   1.000
_cell.angle_alpha   90.00
_cell.angle_beta   90.00
_cell.angle_gamma   90.00
#
_symmetry.space_group_name_H-M   'P 1'
#
loop_
_entity.id
_entity.type
_entity.pdbx_description
1 polymer ?
#
loop_
_entity_poly.entity_id
_entity_poly.type
_entity_poly.pdbx_seq_one_letter_code
_entity_poly.pdbx_strand_id
1 'polypeptide(L)'
;MVDFQSRDTRRSLDEDEDDAEAADEHEADGHETAEHEDGEHDEEHTHDHDHDHDHHAHDPESLGVAVVTVSSSRTREDDPAGDAIETGVTEAGHDVVVRDVIRDDHDGVQNTVDAVAGRGDVDAVVTTGGTGVTPDDVTIEAVGPLFDKELPGFGELFRNLSYDEIGTKVVGTRATAGIVDGTVVFCLPGSENAARLGTEEIIVEQAPHLAGLARRE
;
A
#
# COMPACT_ATOMS: atom_id res chain seq x y z
N MET A 1 -18.19 -22.34 -36.54
CA MET A 1 -17.85 -21.77 -37.85
C MET A 1 -18.85 -20.66 -38.10
N VAL A 2 -18.48 -19.42 -37.76
CA VAL A 2 -19.29 -18.22 -38.00
C VAL A 2 -18.33 -17.15 -38.50
N ASP A 3 -18.77 -16.52 -39.58
CA ASP A 3 -17.95 -15.93 -40.63
C ASP A 3 -17.61 -14.46 -40.38
N PHE A 4 -16.57 -14.01 -41.07
CA PHE A 4 -15.83 -12.77 -40.93
C PHE A 4 -16.42 -11.73 -41.88
N GLN A 5 -16.89 -10.57 -41.40
CA GLN A 5 -17.07 -9.41 -42.28
C GLN A 5 -16.54 -8.13 -41.65
N SER A 6 -15.35 -7.76 -42.14
CA SER A 6 -14.69 -6.47 -42.06
C SER A 6 -15.60 -5.31 -42.49
N ARG A 7 -15.47 -4.18 -41.80
CA ARG A 7 -15.73 -2.86 -42.38
C ARG A 7 -14.60 -1.91 -41.99
N ASP A 8 -13.74 -1.68 -42.97
CA ASP A 8 -12.77 -0.59 -43.04
C ASP A 8 -13.39 0.46 -43.97
N THR A 9 -13.55 1.70 -43.50
CA THR A 9 -13.83 2.85 -44.36
C THR A 9 -13.04 4.05 -43.86
N ARG A 10 -11.86 4.24 -44.44
CA ARG A 10 -11.20 5.53 -44.57
C ARG A 10 -12.14 6.54 -45.27
N ARG A 11 -12.21 7.76 -44.77
CA ARG A 11 -12.42 8.96 -45.59
C ARG A 11 -11.75 10.17 -44.95
N SER A 12 -11.21 10.99 -45.82
CA SER A 12 -10.15 11.97 -45.68
C SER A 12 -10.66 13.40 -45.96
N LEU A 13 -9.89 14.40 -45.50
CA LEU A 13 -9.84 15.82 -45.94
C LEU A 13 -11.02 16.71 -45.48
N ASP A 14 -10.91 18.00 -45.16
CA ASP A 14 -10.02 19.08 -45.64
C ASP A 14 -9.78 20.17 -44.56
N GLU A 15 -8.73 20.96 -44.82
CA GLU A 15 -8.25 22.17 -44.15
C GLU A 15 -9.19 23.37 -44.30
N ASP A 16 -9.13 24.33 -43.37
CA ASP A 16 -9.41 25.76 -43.61
C ASP A 16 -8.68 26.59 -42.52
N GLU A 17 -7.56 27.21 -42.92
CA GLU A 17 -6.96 28.38 -42.26
C GLU A 17 -7.56 29.64 -42.89
N ASP A 18 -7.88 30.67 -42.08
CA ASP A 18 -7.69 32.06 -42.50
C ASP A 18 -7.65 33.04 -41.32
N ASP A 19 -6.72 33.98 -41.46
CA ASP A 19 -6.19 35.01 -40.57
C ASP A 19 -7.13 36.20 -40.28
N ALA A 20 -6.86 36.93 -39.18
CA ALA A 20 -6.53 38.38 -39.18
C ALA A 20 -6.75 39.11 -37.82
N GLU A 21 -5.63 39.40 -37.14
CA GLU A 21 -5.08 40.73 -36.78
C GLU A 21 -5.77 41.79 -35.88
N ALA A 22 -4.89 42.39 -35.05
CA ALA A 22 -4.86 43.71 -34.40
C ALA A 22 -5.75 43.99 -33.16
N ALA A 23 -5.23 44.13 -31.93
CA ALA A 23 -4.32 45.13 -31.34
C ALA A 23 -5.09 46.22 -30.57
N ASP A 24 -4.85 46.36 -29.26
CA ASP A 24 -4.79 47.67 -28.61
C ASP A 24 -3.98 47.59 -27.30
N GLU A 25 -3.12 48.57 -27.14
CA GLU A 25 -2.14 48.76 -26.08
C GLU A 25 -2.70 49.75 -25.06
N HIS A 26 -2.44 49.56 -23.77
CA HIS A 26 -2.44 50.70 -22.85
C HIS A 26 -1.46 50.47 -21.70
N GLU A 27 -0.32 51.15 -21.78
CA GLU A 27 0.51 51.52 -20.64
C GLU A 27 -0.10 52.74 -19.91
N ALA A 28 0.04 52.79 -18.59
CA ALA A 28 0.73 53.88 -17.86
C ALA A 28 0.43 53.87 -16.35
N ASP A 29 1.52 53.80 -15.58
CA ASP A 29 1.86 54.57 -14.37
C ASP A 29 0.83 54.95 -13.29
N GLY A 30 1.14 54.49 -12.07
CA GLY A 30 1.61 55.40 -11.03
C GLY A 30 0.59 55.94 -10.02
N HIS A 31 0.70 55.49 -8.75
CA HIS A 31 0.63 56.40 -7.60
C HIS A 31 1.17 55.73 -6.32
N GLU A 32 2.22 56.29 -5.74
CA GLU A 32 2.63 56.03 -4.36
C GLU A 32 1.99 57.04 -3.39
N THR A 33 1.88 56.59 -2.14
CA THR A 33 1.72 57.32 -0.87
C THR A 33 0.32 57.75 -0.43
N ALA A 34 -0.14 57.14 0.67
CA ALA A 34 -0.73 57.84 1.81
C ALA A 34 -0.64 56.94 3.06
N GLU A 35 0.09 57.42 4.06
CA GLU A 35 0.11 56.90 5.42
C GLU A 35 -1.19 57.30 6.13
N HIS A 36 -1.84 56.36 6.84
CA HIS A 36 -2.80 56.69 7.90
C HIS A 36 -2.76 55.62 8.99
N GLU A 37 -2.53 56.09 10.22
CA GLU A 37 -2.47 55.36 11.49
C GLU A 37 -3.86 54.95 12.02
N ASP A 38 -3.80 54.00 12.97
CA ASP A 38 -4.73 53.69 14.07
C ASP A 38 -5.95 52.79 13.84
N GLY A 39 -5.93 51.66 14.57
CA GLY A 39 -7.10 50.80 14.78
C GLY A 39 -6.75 49.47 15.46
N GLU A 40 -6.40 49.50 16.75
CA GLU A 40 -6.39 48.33 17.63
C GLU A 40 -7.77 47.65 17.63
N HIS A 41 -7.86 46.42 17.13
CA HIS A 41 -8.91 45.48 17.49
C HIS A 41 -8.29 44.10 17.65
N ASP A 42 -7.89 43.88 18.90
CA ASP A 42 -7.52 42.62 19.53
C ASP A 42 -8.79 41.74 19.61
N GLU A 43 -8.90 40.71 18.78
CA GLU A 43 -9.74 39.55 19.08
C GLU A 43 -8.98 38.27 18.73
N GLU A 44 -8.37 37.72 19.79
CA GLU A 44 -7.85 36.37 19.91
C GLU A 44 -8.93 35.34 19.51
N HIS A 45 -8.72 34.70 18.36
CA HIS A 45 -9.20 33.34 18.15
C HIS A 45 -8.04 32.47 17.71
N THR A 46 -7.14 32.20 18.67
CA THR A 46 -6.31 31.01 18.61
C THR A 46 -7.26 29.82 18.78
N HIS A 47 -7.60 29.18 17.67
CA HIS A 47 -8.09 27.82 17.71
C HIS A 47 -6.91 26.94 18.13
N ASP A 48 -6.66 26.86 19.44
CA ASP A 48 -5.88 25.80 20.06
C ASP A 48 -6.64 24.49 19.83
N HIS A 49 -6.39 23.88 18.69
CA HIS A 49 -6.64 22.47 18.47
C HIS A 49 -5.38 21.68 18.84
N ASP A 50 -4.93 21.85 20.08
CA ASP A 50 -4.10 20.86 20.77
C ASP A 50 -4.99 19.69 21.18
N HIS A 51 -5.41 18.91 20.18
CA HIS A 51 -5.84 17.54 20.39
C HIS A 51 -4.74 16.61 19.90
N ASP A 52 -3.57 16.71 20.54
CA ASP A 52 -2.59 15.62 20.56
C ASP A 52 -3.17 14.51 21.46
N HIS A 53 -4.20 13.83 20.93
CA HIS A 53 -4.62 12.56 21.48
C HIS A 53 -3.53 11.56 21.13
N ASP A 54 -2.64 11.33 22.08
CA ASP A 54 -1.60 10.30 22.04
C ASP A 54 -2.24 8.91 21.94
N HIS A 55 -2.68 8.55 20.72
CA HIS A 55 -3.35 7.31 20.40
C HIS A 55 -2.39 6.09 20.37
N HIS A 56 -1.08 6.35 20.53
CA HIS A 56 0.02 5.39 20.45
C HIS A 56 0.44 4.82 21.82
N ALA A 57 -0.18 5.22 22.92
CA ALA A 57 0.16 4.78 24.28
C ALA A 57 0.06 3.25 24.52
N HIS A 58 -0.44 2.48 23.56
CA HIS A 58 -0.61 1.02 23.65
C HIS A 58 0.10 0.25 22.53
N ASP A 59 0.95 0.91 21.76
CA ASP A 59 1.66 0.25 20.67
C ASP A 59 2.83 -0.56 21.29
N PRO A 60 2.93 -1.88 20.99
CA PRO A 60 4.02 -2.71 21.50
C PRO A 60 5.37 -2.23 20.95
N GLU A 61 6.39 -2.20 21.81
CA GLU A 61 7.75 -1.77 21.46
C GLU A 61 8.44 -2.73 20.48
N SER A 62 8.10 -4.02 20.51
CA SER A 62 8.56 -5.01 19.55
C SER A 62 7.43 -5.98 19.18
N LEU A 63 7.53 -6.54 17.97
CA LEU A 63 6.58 -7.50 17.44
C LEU A 63 7.25 -8.84 17.17
N GLY A 64 6.55 -9.94 17.42
CA GLY A 64 6.78 -11.23 16.79
C GLY A 64 6.13 -11.27 15.41
N VAL A 65 6.94 -11.38 14.37
CA VAL A 65 6.48 -11.39 12.97
C VAL A 65 6.67 -12.77 12.38
N ALA A 66 5.64 -13.27 11.70
CA ALA A 66 5.72 -14.45 10.88
C ALA A 66 5.88 -14.09 9.40
N VAL A 67 6.89 -14.66 8.75
CA VAL A 67 7.16 -14.45 7.32
C VAL A 67 6.89 -15.75 6.56
N VAL A 68 5.92 -15.71 5.66
CA VAL A 68 5.48 -16.89 4.87
C VAL A 68 5.63 -16.62 3.39
N THR A 69 6.54 -17.31 2.73
CA THR A 69 6.69 -17.22 1.27
C THR A 69 5.82 -18.26 0.60
N VAL A 70 5.00 -17.83 -0.35
CA VAL A 70 4.13 -18.69 -1.17
C VAL A 70 4.76 -18.82 -2.56
N SER A 71 5.26 -20.01 -2.90
CA SER A 71 5.92 -20.26 -4.18
C SER A 71 5.95 -21.73 -4.57
N SER A 72 5.79 -22.00 -5.87
CA SER A 72 6.01 -23.32 -6.46
C SER A 72 7.49 -23.71 -6.64
N SER A 73 8.41 -22.74 -6.65
CA SER A 73 9.82 -22.98 -7.01
C SER A 73 10.84 -22.62 -5.93
N ARG A 74 10.50 -21.70 -5.02
CA ARG A 74 11.43 -21.22 -3.99
C ARG A 74 11.65 -22.28 -2.90
N THR A 75 12.78 -22.16 -2.23
CA THR A 75 13.10 -22.90 -1.01
C THR A 75 13.62 -21.91 0.02
N ARG A 76 13.74 -22.31 1.28
CA ARG A 76 14.28 -21.42 2.31
C ARG A 76 15.73 -20.95 2.05
N GLU A 77 16.49 -21.68 1.24
CA GLU A 77 17.86 -21.30 0.86
C GLU A 77 17.91 -20.37 -0.35
N ASP A 78 16.80 -20.25 -1.09
CA ASP A 78 16.66 -19.40 -2.28
C ASP A 78 15.31 -18.68 -2.19
N ASP A 79 15.23 -17.69 -1.30
CA ASP A 79 14.02 -16.90 -1.06
C ASP A 79 14.35 -15.42 -0.77
N PRO A 80 14.80 -14.67 -1.80
CA PRO A 80 15.24 -13.29 -1.62
C PRO A 80 14.12 -12.35 -1.14
N ALA A 81 12.85 -12.64 -1.47
CA ALA A 81 11.72 -11.84 -1.01
C ALA A 81 11.48 -12.02 0.49
N GLY A 82 11.46 -13.27 0.96
CA GLY A 82 11.36 -13.54 2.38
C GLY A 82 12.58 -13.05 3.18
N ASP A 83 13.78 -13.12 2.60
CA ASP A 83 15.01 -12.59 3.22
C ASP A 83 14.97 -11.05 3.34
N ALA A 84 14.43 -10.36 2.34
CA ALA A 84 14.21 -8.91 2.38
C ALA A 84 13.23 -8.51 3.48
N ILE A 85 12.14 -9.26 3.67
CA ILE A 85 11.18 -9.04 4.76
C ILE A 85 11.85 -9.27 6.11
N GLU A 86 12.55 -10.39 6.29
CA GLU A 86 13.25 -10.70 7.54
C GLU A 86 14.28 -9.63 7.90
N THR A 87 15.02 -9.13 6.90
CA THR A 87 15.95 -8.01 7.10
C THR A 87 15.22 -6.74 7.54
N GLY A 88 14.19 -6.29 6.81
CA GLY A 88 13.47 -5.06 7.16
C GLY A 88 12.82 -5.13 8.54
N VAL A 89 12.23 -6.27 8.90
CA VAL A 89 11.63 -6.51 10.22
C VAL A 89 12.68 -6.45 11.33
N THR A 90 13.82 -7.12 11.15
CA THR A 90 14.87 -7.18 12.18
C THR A 90 15.61 -5.85 12.33
N GLU A 91 15.85 -5.12 11.24
CA GLU A 91 16.45 -3.78 11.28
C GLU A 91 15.54 -2.75 11.95
N ALA A 92 14.22 -2.94 11.88
CA ALA A 92 13.24 -2.14 12.61
C ALA A 92 13.11 -2.51 14.12
N GLY A 93 13.84 -3.52 14.59
CA GLY A 93 13.84 -3.93 16.00
C GLY A 93 12.74 -4.92 16.38
N HIS A 94 12.15 -5.61 15.41
CA HIS A 94 11.18 -6.68 15.63
C HIS A 94 11.82 -8.07 15.45
N ASP A 95 11.12 -9.11 15.92
CA ASP A 95 11.60 -10.49 15.90
C ASP A 95 10.88 -11.31 14.82
N VAL A 96 11.61 -12.03 13.98
CA VAL A 96 11.01 -13.03 13.09
C VAL A 96 10.87 -14.35 13.83
N VAL A 97 9.68 -14.64 14.34
CA VAL A 97 9.37 -15.82 15.18
C VAL A 97 8.98 -17.05 14.35
N VAL A 98 8.52 -16.82 13.12
CA VAL A 98 8.21 -17.86 12.13
C VAL A 98 8.73 -17.43 10.79
N ARG A 99 9.37 -18.37 10.10
CA ARG A 99 9.82 -18.19 8.72
C ARG A 99 9.57 -19.49 7.99
N ASP A 100 8.78 -19.45 6.92
CA ASP A 100 8.41 -20.64 6.17
C ASP A 100 8.27 -20.37 4.67
N VAL A 101 8.39 -21.44 3.88
CA VAL A 101 8.17 -21.42 2.43
C VAL A 101 7.20 -22.55 2.07
N ILE A 102 6.02 -22.16 1.61
CA ILE A 102 4.92 -23.07 1.29
C ILE A 102 4.59 -23.04 -0.20
N ARG A 103 3.86 -24.05 -0.66
CA ARG A 103 3.36 -24.12 -2.04
C ARG A 103 2.18 -23.18 -2.26
N ASP A 104 2.01 -22.79 -3.50
CA ASP A 104 0.91 -22.02 -4.08
C ASP A 104 -0.38 -22.84 -4.19
N ASP A 105 -0.80 -23.45 -3.06
CA ASP A 105 -2.06 -24.17 -2.93
C ASP A 105 -3.01 -23.42 -1.99
N HIS A 106 -4.26 -23.25 -2.39
CA HIS A 106 -5.23 -22.42 -1.67
C HIS A 106 -5.40 -22.87 -0.21
N ASP A 107 -5.64 -24.17 0.01
CA ASP A 107 -5.87 -24.71 1.35
C ASP A 107 -4.58 -24.67 2.17
N GLY A 108 -3.43 -24.95 1.56
CA GLY A 108 -2.13 -24.79 2.19
C GLY A 108 -1.89 -23.38 2.71
N VAL A 109 -2.13 -22.36 1.87
CA VAL A 109 -1.97 -20.95 2.23
C VAL A 109 -2.94 -20.56 3.34
N GLN A 110 -4.23 -20.86 3.18
CA GLN A 110 -5.27 -20.50 4.16
C GLN A 110 -4.98 -21.12 5.53
N ASN A 111 -4.71 -22.44 5.58
CA ASN A 111 -4.42 -23.13 6.84
C ASN A 111 -3.13 -22.63 7.50
N THR A 112 -2.11 -22.27 6.71
CA THR A 112 -0.85 -21.76 7.26
C THR A 112 -1.05 -20.40 7.89
N VAL A 113 -1.74 -19.49 7.20
CA VAL A 113 -1.98 -18.13 7.72
C VAL A 113 -2.86 -18.17 8.96
N ASP A 114 -3.95 -18.93 8.94
CA ASP A 114 -4.84 -19.13 10.10
C ASP A 114 -4.07 -19.68 11.32
N ALA A 115 -3.32 -20.77 11.12
CA ALA A 115 -2.56 -21.41 12.20
C ALA A 115 -1.47 -20.52 12.78
N VAL A 116 -0.80 -19.71 11.94
CA VAL A 116 0.26 -18.81 12.37
C VAL A 116 -0.31 -17.56 13.04
N ALA A 117 -1.40 -17.00 12.53
CA ALA A 117 -2.07 -15.84 13.12
C ALA A 117 -2.62 -16.15 14.52
N GLY A 118 -3.07 -17.38 14.77
CA GLY A 118 -3.54 -17.83 16.08
C GLY A 118 -2.44 -18.17 17.10
N ARG A 119 -1.16 -17.99 16.77
CA ARG A 119 -0.07 -18.24 17.72
C ARG A 119 0.07 -17.07 18.70
N GLY A 120 0.24 -17.39 19.98
CA GLY A 120 0.42 -16.36 21.03
C GLY A 120 1.76 -15.61 21.00
N ASP A 121 2.70 -16.01 20.15
CA ASP A 121 3.98 -15.32 19.92
C ASP A 121 4.02 -14.55 18.58
N VAL A 122 2.91 -14.50 17.84
CA VAL A 122 2.80 -13.80 16.56
C VAL A 122 1.87 -12.60 16.72
N ASP A 123 2.37 -11.43 16.38
CA ASP A 123 1.65 -10.16 16.39
C ASP A 123 1.32 -9.67 14.98
N ALA A 124 2.14 -10.07 13.99
CA ALA A 124 1.90 -9.79 12.58
C ALA A 124 2.30 -10.97 11.69
N VAL A 125 1.56 -11.18 10.60
CA VAL A 125 1.90 -12.12 9.53
C VAL A 125 2.18 -11.34 8.24
N VAL A 126 3.30 -11.63 7.58
CA VAL A 126 3.64 -11.08 6.27
C VAL A 126 3.80 -12.25 5.31
N THR A 127 2.91 -12.34 4.34
CA THR A 127 3.05 -13.29 3.22
C THR A 127 3.69 -12.60 2.02
N THR A 128 4.48 -13.33 1.25
CA THR A 128 5.00 -12.86 -0.05
C THR A 128 4.83 -13.91 -1.13
N GLY A 129 4.33 -13.51 -2.30
CA GLY A 129 4.11 -14.39 -3.45
C GLY A 129 2.68 -14.92 -3.57
N GLY A 130 2.39 -15.52 -4.73
CA GLY A 130 1.07 -16.06 -5.07
C GLY A 130 -0.05 -15.01 -5.20
N THR A 131 0.27 -13.73 -5.39
CA THR A 131 -0.74 -12.65 -5.46
C THR A 131 -1.09 -12.21 -6.87
N GLY A 132 -0.43 -12.72 -7.91
CA GLY A 132 -0.61 -12.28 -9.29
C GLY A 132 -1.99 -12.57 -9.90
N VAL A 133 -2.02 -12.69 -11.23
CA VAL A 133 -3.26 -12.87 -12.02
C VAL A 133 -3.31 -14.24 -12.71
N THR A 134 -2.34 -15.11 -12.45
CA THR A 134 -2.33 -16.46 -13.00
C THR A 134 -3.23 -17.38 -12.15
N PRO A 135 -3.68 -18.53 -12.68
CA PRO A 135 -4.54 -19.44 -11.92
C PRO A 135 -3.93 -19.98 -10.62
N ASP A 136 -2.60 -20.02 -10.54
CA ASP A 136 -1.85 -20.51 -9.38
C ASP A 136 -1.65 -19.40 -8.32
N ASP A 137 -1.94 -18.14 -8.67
CA ASP A 137 -1.90 -17.02 -7.73
C ASP A 137 -3.16 -17.00 -6.86
N VAL A 138 -3.09 -17.65 -5.70
CA VAL A 138 -4.23 -17.90 -4.80
C VAL A 138 -4.15 -17.18 -3.45
N THR A 139 -3.07 -16.46 -3.15
CA THR A 139 -2.80 -15.95 -1.79
C THR A 139 -3.91 -15.02 -1.30
N ILE A 140 -4.41 -14.12 -2.14
CA ILE A 140 -5.45 -13.16 -1.72
C ILE A 140 -6.80 -13.88 -1.55
N GLU A 141 -7.13 -14.79 -2.45
CA GLU A 141 -8.35 -15.59 -2.43
C GLU A 141 -8.37 -16.52 -1.20
N ALA A 142 -7.22 -17.05 -0.79
CA ALA A 142 -7.07 -17.90 0.38
C ALA A 142 -7.13 -17.11 1.70
N VAL A 143 -6.48 -15.95 1.76
CA VAL A 143 -6.36 -15.17 2.99
C VAL A 143 -7.56 -14.25 3.23
N GLY A 144 -8.15 -13.68 2.18
CA GLY A 144 -9.28 -12.75 2.29
C GLY A 144 -10.46 -13.24 3.14
N PRO A 145 -10.91 -14.50 3.02
CA PRO A 145 -11.96 -15.06 3.86
C PRO A 145 -11.64 -15.16 5.35
N LEU A 146 -10.37 -15.07 5.74
CA LEU A 146 -9.94 -15.09 7.15
C LEU A 146 -10.06 -13.71 7.81
N PHE A 147 -10.20 -12.63 7.03
CA PHE A 147 -10.22 -11.29 7.60
C PHE A 147 -11.51 -11.02 8.37
N ASP A 148 -11.39 -10.82 9.68
CA ASP A 148 -12.43 -10.20 10.51
C ASP A 148 -12.70 -8.76 10.06
N LYS A 149 -11.63 -8.08 9.63
CA LYS A 149 -11.67 -6.72 9.10
C LYS A 149 -10.59 -6.53 8.05
N GLU A 150 -11.02 -6.20 6.84
CA GLU A 150 -10.11 -5.83 5.75
C GLU A 150 -9.55 -4.41 5.96
N LEU A 151 -8.28 -4.21 5.58
CA LEU A 151 -7.56 -2.94 5.64
C LEU A 151 -7.22 -2.46 4.22
N PRO A 152 -8.21 -1.99 3.42
CA PRO A 152 -8.03 -1.70 2.00
C PRO A 152 -6.95 -0.63 1.72
N GLY A 153 -6.75 0.30 2.66
CA GLY A 153 -5.75 1.36 2.57
C GLY A 153 -4.32 0.84 2.39
N PHE A 154 -4.00 -0.37 2.88
CA PHE A 154 -2.70 -0.99 2.66
C PHE A 154 -2.42 -1.23 1.18
N GLY A 155 -3.35 -1.90 0.48
CA GLY A 155 -3.18 -2.18 -0.94
C GLY A 155 -3.20 -0.91 -1.79
N GLU A 156 -3.99 0.09 -1.39
CA GLU A 156 -4.04 1.40 -2.04
C GLU A 156 -2.70 2.14 -1.93
N LEU A 157 -2.16 2.27 -0.71
CA LEU A 157 -0.86 2.90 -0.47
C LEU A 157 0.26 2.14 -1.17
N PHE A 158 0.27 0.80 -1.08
CA PHE A 158 1.27 -0.03 -1.74
C PHE A 158 1.32 0.22 -3.25
N ARG A 159 0.15 0.27 -3.91
CA ARG A 159 0.08 0.57 -5.35
C ARG A 159 0.46 2.01 -5.66
N ASN A 160 0.16 2.97 -4.77
CA ASN A 160 0.58 4.35 -4.94
C ASN A 160 2.11 4.46 -4.94
N LEU A 161 2.78 3.91 -3.91
CA LEU A 161 4.24 3.90 -3.82
C LEU A 161 4.89 3.11 -4.96
N SER A 162 4.27 2.01 -5.38
CA SER A 162 4.77 1.20 -6.51
C SER A 162 4.69 1.93 -7.85
N TYR A 163 3.79 2.90 -8.02
CA TYR A 163 3.53 3.52 -9.32
C TYR A 163 4.77 4.24 -9.87
N ASP A 164 5.56 4.87 -9.00
CA ASP A 164 6.77 5.58 -9.40
C ASP A 164 7.84 4.63 -9.96
N GLU A 165 7.88 3.39 -9.49
CA GLU A 165 8.85 2.38 -9.95
C GLU A 165 8.35 1.60 -11.18
N ILE A 166 7.09 1.16 -11.17
CA ILE A 166 6.59 0.21 -12.18
C ILE A 166 5.51 0.78 -13.11
N GLY A 167 5.08 2.02 -12.90
CA GLY A 167 4.09 2.72 -13.72
C GLY A 167 2.77 1.98 -13.82
N THR A 168 2.19 1.93 -15.02
CA THR A 168 0.88 1.28 -15.26
C THR A 168 0.84 -0.22 -14.96
N LYS A 169 1.99 -0.87 -14.73
CA LYS A 169 2.04 -2.28 -14.28
C LYS A 169 1.35 -2.47 -12.94
N VAL A 170 1.18 -1.41 -12.12
CA VAL A 170 0.40 -1.49 -10.86
C VAL A 170 -1.02 -2.01 -11.04
N VAL A 171 -1.59 -1.95 -12.25
CA VAL A 171 -2.91 -2.55 -12.55
C VAL A 171 -2.93 -4.05 -12.26
N GLY A 172 -1.80 -4.75 -12.45
CA GLY A 172 -1.64 -6.16 -12.10
C GLY A 172 -1.08 -6.38 -10.69
N THR A 173 -0.75 -5.32 -9.96
CA THR A 173 -0.19 -5.41 -8.61
C THR A 173 -1.30 -5.62 -7.60
N ARG A 174 -1.18 -6.73 -6.88
CA ARG A 174 -2.16 -7.21 -5.92
C ARG A 174 -1.45 -7.38 -4.57
N ALA A 175 -1.87 -6.55 -3.61
CA ALA A 175 -1.46 -6.57 -2.21
C ALA A 175 -2.71 -6.28 -1.37
N THR A 176 -2.84 -6.95 -0.22
CA THR A 176 -3.97 -6.75 0.69
C THR A 176 -3.53 -6.92 2.14
N ALA A 177 -4.33 -6.44 3.08
CA ALA A 177 -4.11 -6.63 4.49
C ALA A 177 -5.44 -6.72 5.23
N GLY A 178 -5.42 -7.31 6.42
CA GLY A 178 -6.58 -7.44 7.28
C GLY A 178 -6.21 -7.88 8.69
N ILE A 179 -7.21 -7.95 9.56
CA ILE A 179 -7.09 -8.52 10.90
C ILE A 179 -7.66 -9.94 10.89
N VAL A 180 -6.93 -10.89 11.46
CA VAL A 180 -7.33 -12.29 11.66
C VAL A 180 -7.11 -12.64 13.12
N ASP A 181 -8.18 -12.89 13.89
CA ASP A 181 -8.12 -13.28 15.31
C ASP A 181 -7.26 -12.34 16.18
N GLY A 182 -7.32 -11.03 15.89
CA GLY A 182 -6.54 -10.02 16.62
C GLY A 182 -5.08 -9.87 16.19
N THR A 183 -4.65 -10.59 15.13
CA THR A 183 -3.34 -10.49 14.50
C THR A 183 -3.45 -9.75 13.17
N VAL A 184 -2.53 -8.84 12.88
CA VAL A 184 -2.50 -8.13 11.59
C VAL A 184 -1.82 -8.98 10.52
N VAL A 185 -2.43 -9.12 9.35
CA VAL A 185 -1.93 -9.92 8.24
C VAL A 185 -1.74 -9.04 7.00
N PHE A 186 -0.56 -9.10 6.40
CA PHE A 186 -0.19 -8.39 5.17
C PHE A 186 0.19 -9.38 4.08
N CYS A 187 -0.32 -9.18 2.87
CA CYS A 187 0.00 -10.00 1.70
C CYS A 187 0.68 -9.13 0.64
N LEU A 188 1.96 -9.42 0.37
CA LEU A 188 2.80 -8.74 -0.59
C LEU A 188 3.01 -9.57 -1.88
N PRO A 189 3.29 -8.92 -3.02
CA PRO A 189 3.80 -9.61 -4.21
C PRO A 189 5.12 -10.34 -3.96
N GLY A 190 5.44 -11.33 -4.79
CA GLY A 190 6.59 -12.23 -4.63
C GLY A 190 7.94 -11.71 -5.14
N SER A 191 8.03 -10.46 -5.62
CA SER A 191 9.32 -9.89 -6.04
C SER A 191 10.05 -9.29 -4.83
N GLU A 192 11.38 -9.37 -4.83
CA GLU A 192 12.22 -8.80 -3.77
C GLU A 192 11.97 -7.30 -3.58
N ASN A 193 11.86 -6.53 -4.67
CA ASN A 193 11.56 -5.09 -4.60
C ASN A 193 10.21 -4.81 -3.93
N ALA A 194 9.17 -5.57 -4.27
CA ALA A 194 7.85 -5.40 -3.68
C ALA A 194 7.83 -5.77 -2.20
N ALA A 195 8.54 -6.86 -1.85
CA ALA A 195 8.70 -7.31 -0.47
C ALA A 195 9.42 -6.26 0.37
N ARG A 196 10.52 -5.69 -0.16
CA ARG A 196 11.27 -4.60 0.45
C ARG A 196 10.42 -3.35 0.64
N LEU A 197 9.82 -2.84 -0.45
CA LEU A 197 8.98 -1.63 -0.43
C LEU A 197 7.85 -1.76 0.59
N GLY A 198 7.10 -2.86 0.55
CA GLY A 198 5.97 -3.07 1.46
C GLY A 198 6.41 -3.17 2.92
N THR A 199 7.56 -3.80 3.17
CA THR A 199 8.08 -3.97 4.53
C THR A 199 8.60 -2.66 5.08
N GLU A 200 9.57 -2.04 4.39
CA GLU A 200 10.32 -0.87 4.86
C GLU A 200 9.46 0.40 4.88
N GLU A 201 8.58 0.62 3.88
CA GLU A 201 7.82 1.87 3.77
C GLU A 201 6.44 1.83 4.45
N ILE A 202 5.92 0.64 4.78
CA ILE A 202 4.54 0.50 5.27
C ILE A 202 4.47 -0.37 6.51
N ILE A 203 4.91 -1.63 6.44
CA ILE A 203 4.62 -2.61 7.49
C ILE A 203 5.33 -2.27 8.79
N VAL A 204 6.63 -1.99 8.78
CA VAL A 204 7.37 -1.73 10.02
C VAL A 204 6.89 -0.47 10.73
N GLU A 205 6.40 0.53 9.97
CA GLU A 205 5.85 1.76 10.53
C GLU A 205 4.45 1.55 11.14
N GLN A 206 3.61 0.75 10.49
CA GLN A 206 2.18 0.64 10.86
C GLN A 206 1.83 -0.58 11.70
N ALA A 207 2.61 -1.67 11.60
CA ALA A 207 2.28 -2.93 12.28
C ALA A 207 2.18 -2.79 13.80
N PRO A 208 3.04 -2.03 14.52
CA PRO A 208 2.90 -1.87 15.97
C PRO A 208 1.55 -1.26 16.34
N HIS A 209 1.18 -0.16 15.68
CA HIS A 209 -0.09 0.50 15.91
C HIS A 209 -1.30 -0.40 15.63
N LEU A 210 -1.29 -1.11 14.50
CA LEU A 210 -2.36 -2.01 14.11
C LEU A 210 -2.49 -3.21 15.07
N ALA A 211 -1.37 -3.80 15.48
CA ALA A 211 -1.35 -4.89 16.46
C ALA A 211 -1.86 -4.43 17.84
N GLY A 212 -1.47 -3.22 18.27
CA GLY A 212 -1.95 -2.61 19.51
C GLY A 212 -3.46 -2.32 19.48
N LEU A 213 -4.02 -1.94 18.33
CA LEU A 213 -5.46 -1.73 18.14
C LEU A 213 -6.25 -3.04 18.07
N ALA A 214 -5.75 -4.04 17.33
CA ALA A 214 -6.45 -5.30 17.08
C ALA A 214 -6.70 -6.14 18.35
N ARG A 215 -5.92 -5.89 19.41
CA ARG A 215 -5.98 -6.61 20.69
C ARG A 215 -6.77 -5.91 21.79
N ARG A 216 -7.34 -4.73 21.52
CA ARG A 216 -8.14 -4.01 22.51
C ARG A 216 -9.47 -4.71 22.71
N GLU A 217 -9.81 -5.00 23.97
CA GLU A 217 -11.12 -5.52 24.39
C GLU A 217 -12.23 -4.47 24.30
#